data_AF-A0A9P6IW94-F1
#
_entry.id   AF-A0A9P6IW94-F1
#
_cell.length_a   1.000
_cell.length_b   1.000
_cell.length_c   1.000
_cell.angle_alpha   90.00
_cell.angle_beta   90.00
_cell.angle_gamma   90.00
#
_symmetry.space_group_name_H-M   'P 1'
#
loop_
_entity.id
_entity.type
_entity.pdbx_description
1 polymer ?
#
loop_
_entity_poly.entity_id
_entity_poly.type
_entity_poly.pdbx_seq_one_letter_code
_entity_poly.pdbx_strand_id
1 'polypeptide(L)'
;MSNATNIRNISVIGHQKHGKSTLANTLAFVAGISPHEDEKDRDITIKPTIFPLYFEIPPKDQGDITQGINGSVFLINLVDSPGHVDLLPETTAALGITDGALVVIDCIEGICNQARVMLRQTLIQRIKPVAVINKIDRVFDEFHYSKEDLYQSFKQTVESVNTIISTFSDKTFSDLMVHPEKGSVAFASGLQGWASIR
;
A
#
# COMPACT_ATOMS: atom_id res chain seq x y z
N MET A 1 -13.47 -23.56 0.83
CA MET A 1 -12.82 -22.40 1.45
C MET A 1 -12.62 -22.69 2.94
N SER A 2 -11.55 -23.39 3.33
CA SER A 2 -11.42 -23.97 4.69
C SER A 2 -10.52 -23.17 5.66
N ASN A 3 -9.73 -22.20 5.18
CA ASN A 3 -8.75 -21.48 6.02
C ASN A 3 -8.99 -19.96 6.02
N ALA A 4 -10.10 -19.52 6.62
CA ALA A 4 -10.44 -18.09 6.74
C ALA A 4 -9.35 -17.26 7.46
N THR A 5 -8.57 -17.90 8.33
CA THR A 5 -7.45 -17.29 9.07
C THR A 5 -6.31 -16.79 8.18
N ASN A 6 -6.19 -17.29 6.95
CA ASN A 6 -5.13 -16.93 6.00
C ASN A 6 -5.64 -16.03 4.86
N ILE A 7 -6.85 -15.48 4.98
CA ILE A 7 -7.40 -14.51 4.03
C ILE A 7 -7.07 -13.10 4.52
N ARG A 8 -6.60 -12.22 3.64
CA ARG A 8 -6.35 -10.80 3.94
C ARG A 8 -6.98 -9.92 2.88
N ASN A 9 -7.85 -9.00 3.28
CA ASN A 9 -8.44 -8.02 2.38
C ASN A 9 -7.65 -6.72 2.50
N ILE A 10 -6.98 -6.29 1.44
CA ILE A 10 -6.06 -5.15 1.48
C ILE A 10 -6.44 -4.17 0.38
N SER A 11 -6.63 -2.90 0.72
CA SER A 11 -6.87 -1.84 -0.27
C SER A 11 -5.56 -1.14 -0.65
N VAL A 12 -5.43 -0.68 -1.90
CA VAL A 12 -4.35 0.21 -2.34
C VAL A 12 -4.91 1.62 -2.42
N ILE A 13 -4.38 2.54 -1.61
CA ILE A 13 -4.85 3.92 -1.49
C ILE A 13 -3.72 4.94 -1.71
N GLY A 14 -4.08 6.19 -1.98
CA GLY A 14 -3.13 7.26 -2.28
C GLY A 14 -3.52 8.11 -3.50
N HIS A 15 -2.69 9.08 -3.84
CA HIS A 15 -2.96 10.01 -4.94
C HIS A 15 -3.03 9.30 -6.30
N GLN A 16 -3.89 9.79 -7.20
CA GLN A 16 -4.05 9.24 -8.56
C GLN A 16 -2.72 9.04 -9.28
N LYS A 17 -1.81 10.03 -9.21
CA LYS A 17 -0.53 10.00 -9.92
C LYS A 17 0.59 9.26 -9.20
N HIS A 18 0.37 8.66 -8.03
CA HIS A 18 1.45 7.97 -7.29
C HIS A 18 1.69 6.52 -7.76
N GLY A 19 1.04 6.06 -8.83
CA GLY A 19 1.27 4.74 -9.41
C GLY A 19 0.63 3.58 -8.65
N LYS A 20 -0.56 3.80 -8.05
CA LYS A 20 -1.34 2.76 -7.35
C LYS A 20 -1.73 1.61 -8.26
N SER A 21 -2.36 1.93 -9.40
CA SER A 21 -2.84 0.95 -10.37
C SER A 21 -1.67 0.20 -10.99
N THR A 22 -0.56 0.90 -11.28
CA THR A 22 0.70 0.27 -11.72
C THR A 22 1.20 -0.74 -10.69
N LEU A 23 1.26 -0.37 -9.41
CA LEU A 23 1.69 -1.26 -8.33
C LEU A 23 0.76 -2.47 -8.18
N ALA A 24 -0.56 -2.25 -8.19
CA ALA A 24 -1.55 -3.32 -8.09
C ALA A 24 -1.45 -4.30 -9.27
N ASN A 25 -1.28 -3.80 -10.49
CA ASN A 25 -1.09 -4.61 -11.69
C ASN A 25 0.22 -5.41 -11.65
N THR A 26 1.32 -4.81 -11.17
CA THR A 26 2.59 -5.53 -10.99
C THR A 26 2.45 -6.65 -9.97
N LEU A 27 1.75 -6.42 -8.85
CA LEU A 27 1.48 -7.47 -7.86
C LEU A 27 0.60 -8.59 -8.42
N ALA A 28 -0.44 -8.24 -9.17
CA ALA A 28 -1.29 -9.22 -9.86
C ALA A 28 -0.49 -10.07 -10.85
N PHE A 29 0.36 -9.43 -11.65
CA PHE A 29 1.22 -10.11 -12.62
C PHE A 29 2.19 -11.09 -11.95
N VAL A 30 2.85 -10.68 -10.86
CA VAL A 30 3.75 -11.56 -10.09
C VAL A 30 3.00 -12.73 -9.47
N ALA A 31 1.74 -12.55 -9.09
CA ALA A 31 0.87 -13.63 -8.60
C ALA A 31 0.33 -14.54 -9.72
N GLY A 32 0.75 -14.34 -10.98
CA GLY A 32 0.31 -15.13 -12.12
C GLY A 32 -1.07 -14.73 -12.68
N ILE A 33 -1.60 -13.58 -12.27
CA ILE A 33 -2.86 -13.03 -12.79
C ILE A 33 -2.52 -12.03 -13.89
N SER A 34 -3.01 -12.28 -15.10
CA SER A 34 -2.88 -11.31 -16.19
C SER A 34 -3.94 -10.23 -16.03
N PRO A 35 -3.58 -8.95 -15.79
CA PRO A 35 -4.56 -7.87 -15.75
C PRO A 35 -5.24 -7.73 -17.12
N HIS A 36 -6.55 -7.50 -17.13
CA HIS A 36 -7.34 -7.32 -18.35
C HIS A 36 -6.84 -6.09 -19.15
N GLU A 37 -6.76 -6.21 -20.48
CA GLU A 37 -6.17 -5.20 -21.37
C GLU A 37 -6.91 -3.86 -21.37
N ASP A 38 -8.21 -3.85 -21.04
CA ASP A 38 -9.10 -2.69 -21.21
C ASP A 38 -8.83 -1.50 -20.27
N GLU A 39 -8.13 -1.69 -19.14
CA GLU A 39 -7.81 -0.61 -18.18
C GLU A 39 -6.41 0.01 -18.38
N LYS A 40 -5.55 -0.58 -19.22
CA LYS A 40 -4.18 -0.07 -19.45
C LYS A 40 -4.13 1.32 -20.09
N ASP A 41 -5.12 1.66 -20.90
CA ASP A 41 -5.08 2.88 -21.73
C ASP A 41 -5.40 4.18 -20.99
N ARG A 42 -5.92 4.11 -19.75
CA ARG A 42 -6.41 5.32 -19.06
C ARG A 42 -5.60 5.75 -17.85
N ASP A 43 -4.74 4.90 -17.28
CA ASP A 43 -3.96 5.17 -16.04
C ASP A 43 -4.78 5.77 -14.88
N ILE A 44 -6.09 5.51 -14.88
CA ILE A 44 -7.07 6.06 -13.93
C ILE A 44 -8.05 4.95 -13.54
N THR A 45 -8.01 4.55 -12.28
CA THR A 45 -9.01 3.66 -11.67
C THR A 45 -10.29 4.44 -11.40
N ILE A 46 -11.36 4.11 -12.13
CA ILE A 46 -12.70 4.73 -11.96
C ILE A 46 -13.58 3.90 -11.01
N LYS A 47 -13.42 2.57 -11.02
CA LYS A 47 -14.15 1.64 -10.15
C LYS A 47 -13.18 0.76 -9.37
N PRO A 48 -13.51 0.38 -8.13
CA PRO A 48 -12.66 -0.55 -7.40
C PRO A 48 -12.58 -1.91 -8.09
N THR A 49 -11.36 -2.42 -8.26
CA THR A 49 -11.08 -3.73 -8.87
C THR A 49 -10.42 -4.64 -7.85
N ILE A 50 -10.82 -5.91 -7.79
CA ILE A 50 -10.31 -6.88 -6.81
C ILE A 50 -9.46 -7.94 -7.52
N PHE A 51 -8.20 -8.07 -7.09
CA PHE A 51 -7.26 -9.07 -7.56
C PHE A 51 -7.01 -10.13 -6.46
N PRO A 52 -7.41 -11.40 -6.66
CA PRO A 52 -7.17 -12.46 -5.68
C PRO A 52 -5.77 -13.05 -5.82
N LEU A 53 -4.84 -12.66 -4.96
CA LEU A 53 -3.44 -13.07 -5.02
C LEU A 53 -3.18 -14.26 -4.10
N TYR A 54 -2.53 -15.31 -4.61
CA TYR A 54 -2.11 -16.47 -3.82
C TYR A 54 -0.61 -16.38 -3.54
N PHE A 55 -0.23 -16.39 -2.26
CA PHE A 55 1.17 -16.37 -1.85
C PHE A 55 1.44 -17.45 -0.82
N GLU A 56 2.53 -18.18 -1.01
CA GLU A 56 3.06 -19.09 0.00
C GLU A 56 4.18 -18.39 0.78
N ILE A 57 4.03 -18.31 2.10
CA ILE A 57 5.04 -17.72 2.97
C ILE A 57 6.12 -18.77 3.28
N PRO A 58 7.40 -18.44 3.01
CA PRO A 58 8.51 -19.34 3.33
C PRO A 58 8.51 -19.73 4.82
N PRO A 59 8.88 -20.97 5.18
CA PRO A 59 8.88 -21.43 6.57
C PRO A 59 9.67 -20.53 7.53
N LYS A 60 10.76 -19.91 7.04
CA LYS A 60 11.61 -18.98 7.80
C LYS A 60 10.87 -17.71 8.25
N ASP A 61 9.85 -17.28 7.50
CA ASP A 61 9.15 -16.00 7.72
C ASP A 61 7.80 -16.23 8.45
N GLN A 62 7.37 -17.49 8.63
CA GLN A 62 6.12 -17.83 9.34
C GLN A 62 6.17 -17.43 10.82
N GLY A 63 7.35 -17.41 11.44
CA GLY A 63 7.55 -17.00 12.83
C GLY A 63 7.31 -15.51 13.08
N ASP A 64 7.36 -14.67 12.04
CA ASP A 64 7.12 -13.23 12.15
C ASP A 64 5.62 -12.88 12.18
N ILE A 65 4.75 -13.86 11.91
CA ILE A 65 3.30 -13.65 11.88
C ILE A 65 2.74 -13.83 13.30
N THR A 66 2.31 -12.72 13.89
CA THR A 66 1.76 -12.70 15.26
C THR A 66 0.34 -13.26 15.38
N GLN A 67 -0.36 -13.40 14.27
CA GLN A 67 -1.72 -13.93 14.21
C GLN A 67 -1.72 -15.45 14.00
N GLY A 68 -2.76 -16.15 14.45
CA GLY A 68 -2.89 -17.58 14.19
C GLY A 68 -2.97 -17.87 12.69
N ILE A 69 -2.01 -18.64 12.17
CA ILE A 69 -1.96 -19.05 10.76
C ILE A 69 -2.36 -20.52 10.60
N ASN A 70 -2.95 -20.86 9.46
CA ASN A 70 -3.33 -22.23 9.12
C ASN A 70 -2.69 -22.65 7.79
N GLY A 71 -1.47 -23.18 7.89
CA GLY A 71 -0.62 -23.50 6.75
C GLY A 71 0.17 -22.29 6.22
N SER A 72 0.95 -22.53 5.16
CA SER A 72 1.85 -21.55 4.55
C SER A 72 1.19 -20.66 3.48
N VAL A 73 0.03 -21.07 2.96
CA VAL A 73 -0.64 -20.39 1.83
C VAL A 73 -1.62 -19.33 2.32
N PHE A 74 -1.51 -18.14 1.75
CA PHE A 74 -2.35 -16.98 1.99
C PHE A 74 -3.10 -16.59 0.73
N LEU A 75 -4.35 -16.17 0.91
CA LEU A 75 -5.15 -15.51 -0.10
C LEU A 75 -5.25 -14.03 0.25
N ILE A 76 -4.67 -13.17 -0.58
CA ILE A 76 -4.74 -11.72 -0.42
C ILE A 76 -5.70 -11.18 -1.48
N ASN A 77 -6.84 -10.65 -1.04
CA ASN A 77 -7.74 -9.91 -1.92
C ASN A 77 -7.27 -8.46 -1.98
N LEU A 78 -6.56 -8.11 -3.05
CA LEU A 78 -6.06 -6.77 -3.28
C LEU A 78 -7.12 -5.92 -3.97
N VAL A 79 -7.61 -4.88 -3.29
CA VAL A 79 -8.62 -3.95 -3.81
C VAL A 79 -7.90 -2.69 -4.31
N ASP A 80 -7.83 -2.50 -5.62
CA ASP A 80 -7.38 -1.23 -6.19
C ASP A 80 -8.50 -0.20 -6.04
N SER A 81 -8.19 0.96 -5.43
CA SER A 81 -9.19 2.00 -5.15
C SER A 81 -8.92 3.27 -5.95
N PRO A 82 -9.96 4.03 -6.32
CA PRO A 82 -9.80 5.28 -7.03
C PRO A 82 -8.90 6.29 -6.31
N GLY A 83 -8.07 7.00 -7.09
CA GLY A 83 -7.13 8.00 -6.57
C GLY A 83 -7.61 9.44 -6.60
N HIS A 84 -8.76 9.71 -7.23
CA HIS A 84 -9.25 11.05 -7.51
C HIS A 84 -10.07 11.59 -6.35
N VAL A 85 -9.99 12.89 -6.08
CA VAL A 85 -10.73 13.53 -4.96
C VAL A 85 -12.24 13.36 -5.10
N ASP A 86 -12.76 13.39 -6.32
CA ASP A 86 -14.19 13.22 -6.62
C ASP A 86 -14.70 11.79 -6.39
N LEU A 87 -13.81 10.81 -6.26
CA LEU A 87 -14.13 9.38 -6.07
C LEU A 87 -13.83 8.91 -4.64
N LEU A 88 -13.80 9.84 -3.69
CA LEU A 88 -13.62 9.52 -2.28
C LEU A 88 -14.73 8.63 -1.70
N PRO A 89 -16.03 8.77 -2.07
CA PRO A 89 -17.08 7.86 -1.62
C PRO A 89 -16.81 6.40 -2.02
N GLU A 90 -16.40 6.16 -3.26
CA GLU A 90 -16.03 4.85 -3.78
C GLU A 90 -14.80 4.28 -3.06
N THR A 91 -13.81 5.13 -2.80
CA THR A 91 -12.61 4.76 -2.02
C THR A 91 -12.99 4.38 -0.59
N THR A 92 -13.91 5.11 0.03
CA THR A 92 -14.39 4.86 1.39
C THR A 92 -15.19 3.56 1.46
N ALA A 93 -15.98 3.26 0.43
CA ALA A 93 -16.68 1.99 0.30
C ALA A 93 -15.72 0.80 0.10
N ALA A 94 -14.67 0.98 -0.70
CA ALA A 94 -13.60 -0.01 -0.87
C ALA A 94 -12.84 -0.26 0.44
N LEU A 95 -12.54 0.79 1.21
CA LEU A 95 -11.95 0.65 2.54
C LEU A 95 -12.85 -0.19 3.48
N GLY A 96 -14.17 -0.01 3.41
CA GLY A 96 -15.12 -0.68 4.30
C GLY A 96 -15.21 -2.21 4.16
N ILE A 97 -14.59 -2.78 3.11
CA ILE A 97 -14.49 -4.23 2.89
C ILE A 97 -13.05 -4.75 3.09
N THR A 98 -12.13 -3.92 3.59
CA THR A 98 -10.71 -4.26 3.77
C THR A 98 -10.27 -4.19 5.23
N ASP A 99 -9.32 -5.04 5.59
CA ASP A 99 -8.74 -5.14 6.94
C ASP A 99 -7.40 -4.37 7.05
N GLY A 100 -6.75 -4.12 5.91
CA GLY A 100 -5.52 -3.36 5.80
C GLY A 100 -5.50 -2.44 4.58
N ALA A 101 -4.61 -1.45 4.59
CA ALA A 101 -4.44 -0.52 3.47
C ALA A 101 -2.96 -0.28 3.15
N LEU A 102 -2.59 -0.41 1.88
CA LEU A 102 -1.31 0.01 1.32
C LEU A 102 -1.41 1.48 0.91
N VAL A 103 -0.69 2.34 1.60
CA VAL A 103 -0.68 3.79 1.37
C VAL A 103 0.47 4.14 0.43
N VAL A 104 0.15 4.36 -0.84
CA VAL A 104 1.14 4.64 -1.89
C VAL A 104 1.47 6.12 -1.95
N ILE A 105 2.75 6.43 -1.74
CA ILE A 105 3.31 7.77 -1.59
C ILE A 105 4.45 7.93 -2.61
N ASP A 106 4.44 9.00 -3.39
CA ASP A 106 5.54 9.28 -4.32
C ASP A 106 6.78 9.72 -3.54
N CYS A 107 7.95 9.18 -3.88
CA CYS A 107 9.21 9.49 -3.19
C CYS A 107 9.69 10.94 -3.33
N ILE A 108 9.24 11.65 -4.37
CA ILE A 108 9.60 13.05 -4.62
C ILE A 108 8.53 13.98 -4.04
N GLU A 109 7.24 13.72 -4.34
CA GLU A 109 6.15 14.59 -3.88
C GLU A 109 5.83 14.39 -2.38
N GLY A 110 6.17 13.23 -1.82
CA GLY A 110 5.82 12.85 -0.46
C GLY A 110 4.31 12.70 -0.27
N ILE A 111 3.85 12.84 0.98
CA ILE A 111 2.42 12.69 1.30
C ILE A 111 1.64 13.96 0.93
N CYS A 112 0.83 13.87 -0.13
CA CYS A 112 -0.01 14.97 -0.60
C CYS A 112 -1.35 15.04 0.17
N ASN A 113 -2.06 16.16 0.05
CA ASN A 113 -3.33 16.40 0.77
C ASN A 113 -4.39 15.32 0.52
N GLN A 114 -4.49 14.81 -0.71
CA GLN A 114 -5.44 13.74 -1.04
C GLN A 114 -5.09 12.44 -0.29
N ALA A 115 -3.81 12.05 -0.29
CA ALA A 115 -3.35 10.89 0.46
C ALA A 115 -3.57 11.06 1.98
N ARG A 116 -3.43 12.29 2.53
CA ARG A 116 -3.76 12.58 3.94
C ARG A 116 -5.24 12.31 4.24
N VAL A 117 -6.15 12.74 3.35
CA VAL A 117 -7.59 12.53 3.52
C VAL A 117 -7.92 11.03 3.49
N MET A 118 -7.35 10.27 2.54
CA MET A 118 -7.55 8.82 2.45
C MET A 118 -6.99 8.07 3.66
N LEU A 119 -5.79 8.43 4.12
CA LEU A 119 -5.20 7.88 5.35
C LEU A 119 -6.09 8.16 6.56
N ARG A 120 -6.64 9.37 6.68
CA ARG A 120 -7.58 9.70 7.75
C ARG A 120 -8.83 8.82 7.71
N GLN A 121 -9.43 8.59 6.53
CA GLN A 121 -10.59 7.69 6.40
C GLN A 121 -10.25 6.26 6.80
N THR A 122 -9.06 5.79 6.40
CA THR A 122 -8.52 4.47 6.78
C THR A 122 -8.46 4.31 8.31
N LEU A 123 -7.94 5.32 9.01
CA LEU A 123 -7.85 5.33 10.48
C LEU A 123 -9.21 5.37 11.16
N ILE A 124 -10.17 6.15 10.63
CA ILE A 124 -11.55 6.21 11.14
C ILE A 124 -12.22 4.82 11.06
N GLN A 125 -11.96 4.08 9.98
CA GLN A 125 -12.47 2.72 9.79
C GLN A 125 -11.67 1.66 10.55
N ARG A 126 -10.66 2.05 11.34
CA ARG A 126 -9.79 1.16 12.12
C ARG A 126 -9.03 0.15 11.25
N ILE A 127 -8.66 0.56 10.05
CA ILE A 127 -7.88 -0.24 9.11
C ILE A 127 -6.40 0.03 9.36
N LYS A 128 -5.58 -1.03 9.37
CA LYS A 128 -4.14 -0.90 9.62
C LYS A 128 -3.42 -0.42 8.34
N PRO A 129 -2.75 0.76 8.37
CA PRO A 129 -1.99 1.23 7.22
C PRO A 129 -0.59 0.60 7.15
N VAL A 130 -0.10 0.40 5.93
CA VAL A 130 1.30 0.07 5.60
C VAL A 130 1.73 1.06 4.51
N ALA A 131 2.85 1.75 4.70
CA ALA A 131 3.29 2.76 3.74
C ALA A 131 4.10 2.15 2.60
N VAL A 132 3.90 2.62 1.39
CA VAL A 132 4.69 2.25 0.20
C VAL A 132 5.22 3.54 -0.44
N ILE A 133 6.53 3.76 -0.33
CA ILE A 133 7.23 4.85 -1.00
C ILE A 133 7.56 4.39 -2.42
N ASN A 134 6.89 4.94 -3.42
CA ASN A 134 6.91 4.52 -4.81
C ASN A 134 7.66 5.52 -5.71
N LYS A 135 7.91 5.11 -6.96
CA LYS A 135 8.60 5.87 -8.01
C LYS A 135 10.06 6.20 -7.74
N ILE A 136 10.74 5.34 -6.97
CA ILE A 136 12.15 5.56 -6.61
C ILE A 136 13.05 5.62 -7.86
N ASP A 137 12.64 5.00 -8.97
CA ASP A 137 13.28 5.15 -10.29
C ASP A 137 13.52 6.61 -10.69
N ARG A 138 12.57 7.50 -10.43
CA ARG A 138 12.68 8.93 -10.78
C ARG A 138 13.80 9.65 -10.04
N VAL A 139 14.12 9.20 -8.83
CA VAL A 139 15.23 9.77 -8.04
C VAL A 139 16.55 9.57 -8.76
N PHE A 140 16.74 8.38 -9.35
CA PHE A 140 17.97 8.01 -10.05
C PHE A 140 18.02 8.59 -11.47
N ASP A 141 16.89 8.54 -12.19
CA ASP A 141 16.86 8.91 -13.60
C ASP A 141 16.71 10.42 -13.82
N GLU A 142 15.87 11.09 -13.02
CA GLU A 142 15.53 12.51 -13.22
C GLU A 142 16.35 13.44 -12.32
N PHE A 143 16.43 13.14 -11.02
CA PHE A 143 16.86 14.14 -10.03
C PHE A 143 18.27 13.95 -9.47
N HIS A 144 18.94 12.83 -9.75
CA HIS A 144 20.33 12.56 -9.35
C HIS A 144 20.63 12.87 -7.87
N TYR A 145 19.70 12.54 -6.98
CA TYR A 145 19.86 12.78 -5.54
C TYR A 145 21.10 12.07 -4.98
N SER A 146 21.72 12.69 -3.97
CA SER A 146 22.68 11.99 -3.13
C SER A 146 21.97 10.94 -2.27
N LYS A 147 22.71 9.95 -1.77
CA LYS A 147 22.16 8.91 -0.89
C LYS A 147 21.62 9.51 0.40
N GLU A 148 22.31 10.50 0.93
CA GLU A 148 21.95 11.23 2.14
C GLU A 148 20.63 12.00 1.94
N ASP A 149 20.49 12.74 0.84
CA ASP A 149 19.27 13.51 0.57
C ASP A 149 18.06 12.58 0.36
N LEU A 150 18.26 11.46 -0.32
CA LEU A 150 17.22 10.45 -0.49
C LEU A 150 16.78 9.85 0.86
N TYR A 151 17.74 9.50 1.71
CA TYR A 151 17.45 9.00 3.05
C TYR A 151 16.68 10.01 3.89
N GLN A 152 17.07 11.30 3.86
CA GLN A 152 16.34 12.35 4.58
C GLN A 152 14.91 12.52 4.04
N SER A 153 14.72 12.47 2.71
CA SER A 153 13.38 12.53 2.10
C SER A 153 12.49 11.37 2.57
N PHE A 154 13.01 10.15 2.57
CA PHE A 154 12.28 8.97 3.05
C PHE A 154 11.92 9.09 4.53
N LYS A 155 12.87 9.51 5.36
CA LYS A 155 12.66 9.73 6.79
C LYS A 155 11.57 10.77 7.03
N GLN A 156 11.64 11.92 6.36
CA GLN A 156 10.65 12.99 6.48
C GLN A 156 9.25 12.54 6.01
N THR A 157 9.19 11.71 4.97
CA THR A 157 7.94 11.12 4.48
C THR A 157 7.32 10.21 5.54
N VAL A 158 8.10 9.30 6.14
CA VAL A 158 7.63 8.40 7.21
C VAL A 158 7.18 9.19 8.44
N GLU A 159 7.94 10.20 8.85
CA GLU A 159 7.57 11.09 9.97
C GLU A 159 6.26 11.85 9.70
N SER A 160 6.05 12.31 8.46
CA SER A 160 4.82 12.99 8.04
C SER A 160 3.61 12.06 8.11
N VAL A 161 3.76 10.80 7.69
CA VAL A 161 2.72 9.77 7.81
C VAL A 161 2.39 9.51 9.28
N ASN A 162 3.41 9.29 10.11
CA ASN A 162 3.22 9.02 11.54
C ASN A 162 2.60 10.21 12.29
N THR A 163 2.89 11.43 11.89
CA THR A 163 2.24 12.64 12.44
C THR A 163 0.73 12.57 12.23
N ILE A 164 0.28 12.20 11.03
CA ILE A 164 -1.15 12.06 10.72
C ILE A 164 -1.75 10.90 11.52
N ILE A 165 -1.07 9.75 11.55
CA ILE A 165 -1.52 8.58 12.32
C ILE A 165 -1.71 8.95 13.79
N SER A 166 -0.72 9.59 14.42
CA SER A 166 -0.79 10.00 15.83
C SER A 166 -1.89 11.00 16.13
N THR A 167 -2.27 11.81 15.14
CA THR A 167 -3.33 12.82 15.29
C THR A 167 -4.72 12.20 15.27
N PHE A 168 -4.91 11.10 14.52
CA PHE A 168 -6.23 10.51 14.28
C PHE A 168 -6.40 9.09 14.83
N SER A 169 -5.36 8.45 15.37
CA SER A 169 -5.45 7.13 15.99
C SER A 169 -6.11 7.20 17.36
N ASP A 170 -7.10 6.35 17.60
CA ASP A 170 -7.64 6.12 18.94
C ASP A 170 -6.59 5.42 19.83
N LYS A 171 -6.42 5.89 21.08
CA LYS A 171 -5.46 5.30 22.05
C LYS A 171 -5.71 3.83 22.40
N THR A 172 -6.89 3.32 22.06
CA THR A 172 -7.30 1.92 22.28
C THR A 172 -6.90 0.98 21.15
N PHE A 173 -6.55 1.51 19.98
CA PHE A 173 -6.11 0.73 18.83
C PHE A 173 -4.57 0.63 18.85
N SER A 174 -4.07 -0.61 18.75
CA SER A 174 -2.64 -0.95 18.84
C SER A 174 -1.76 -0.12 17.90
N ASP A 175 -0.46 -0.03 18.19
CA ASP A 175 0.58 0.68 17.41
C ASP A 175 0.36 0.63 15.88
N LEU A 176 -0.24 1.71 15.36
CA LEU A 176 -0.52 1.93 13.95
C LEU A 176 0.62 2.64 13.23
N MET A 177 1.64 3.09 13.96
CA MET A 177 2.73 3.84 13.37
C MET A 177 3.53 2.95 12.41
N VAL A 178 3.93 3.56 11.30
CA VAL A 178 4.74 2.90 10.29
C VAL A 178 6.22 3.13 10.56
N HIS A 179 6.98 2.05 10.56
CA HIS A 179 8.41 2.01 10.79
C HIS A 179 9.07 1.06 9.77
N PRO A 180 10.12 1.51 9.06
CA PRO A 180 10.90 0.65 8.17
C PRO A 180 11.45 -0.59 8.88
N GLU A 181 11.96 -0.43 10.10
CA GLU A 181 12.57 -1.54 10.87
C GLU A 181 11.56 -2.63 11.28
N LYS A 182 10.27 -2.28 11.36
CA LYS A 182 9.18 -3.23 11.62
C LYS A 182 8.60 -3.83 10.33
N GLY A 183 9.15 -3.50 9.16
CA GLY A 183 8.66 -3.93 7.85
C GLY A 183 7.31 -3.35 7.46
N SER A 184 6.92 -2.21 8.04
CA SER A 184 5.64 -1.53 7.75
C SER A 184 5.79 -0.34 6.80
N VAL A 185 6.98 -0.19 6.21
CA VAL A 185 7.28 0.73 5.11
C VAL A 185 7.99 -0.09 4.03
N ALA A 186 7.47 -0.03 2.80
CA ALA A 186 8.10 -0.59 1.61
C ALA A 186 8.61 0.54 0.70
N PHE A 187 9.70 0.27 -0.01
CA PHE A 187 10.33 1.13 -1.01
C PHE A 187 10.20 0.45 -2.36
N ALA A 188 9.59 1.10 -3.35
CA ALA A 188 9.21 0.46 -4.60
C ALA A 188 9.44 1.34 -5.83
N SER A 189 9.63 0.66 -6.96
CA SER A 189 9.36 1.19 -8.29
C SER A 189 8.33 0.29 -8.95
N GLY A 190 7.06 0.72 -8.94
CA GLY A 190 5.99 0.00 -9.63
C GLY A 190 6.24 -0.13 -11.14
N LEU A 191 6.92 0.85 -11.74
CA LEU A 191 7.26 0.87 -13.17
C LEU A 191 8.37 -0.13 -13.52
N GLN A 192 9.43 -0.20 -12.71
CA GLN A 192 10.54 -1.13 -12.94
C GLN A 192 10.29 -2.53 -12.37
N GLY A 193 9.21 -2.70 -11.59
CA GLY A 193 8.78 -4.00 -11.09
C GLY A 193 9.56 -4.51 -9.87
N TRP A 194 10.19 -3.63 -9.08
CA TRP A 194 10.92 -4.02 -7.88
C TRP A 194 10.39 -3.31 -6.63
N ALA A 195 10.51 -3.97 -5.48
CA ALA A 195 10.25 -3.40 -4.17
C ALA A 195 11.15 -4.04 -3.11
N SER A 196 11.50 -3.29 -2.06
CA SER A 196 12.19 -3.77 -0.86
C SER A 196 11.48 -3.27 0.40
N ILE A 197 11.53 -4.07 1.47
CA ILE A 197 10.96 -3.75 2.79
C ILE A 197 12.09 -3.54 3.82
N ARG A 198 13.35 -3.77 3.43
CA ARG A 198 14.57 -3.59 4.23
C ARG A 198 15.69 -2.97 3.39
#